data_AF-A0A428X645-F1
#
_entry.id   AF-A0A428X645-F1
#
_cell.length_a   1.000
_cell.length_b   1.000
_cell.length_c   1.000
_cell.angle_alpha   90.00
_cell.angle_beta   90.00
_cell.angle_gamma   90.00
#
_symmetry.space_group_name_H-M   'P 1'
#
loop_
_entity.id
_entity.type
_entity.pdbx_description
1 polymer ?
#
loop_
_entity_poly.entity_id
_entity_poly.type
_entity_poly.pdbx_seq_one_letter_code
_entity_poly.pdbx_strand_id
1 'polypeptide(L)'
;MLRFCNSHNEDVWVAYMFHSPGACGGEGKDWQTIGWFHIVPGSCVTVYANDLDDVHNRFWYFYAENASRSFVWAGPVNVYVTDEAFNHCLGIGTSASRVVGFRAFDVGDHDDFTMTLTG
;
A
#
# COMPACT_ATOMS: atom_id res chain seq x y z
N MET A 1 3.03 -13.46 3.48
CA MET A 1 3.68 -12.18 3.10
C MET A 1 3.01 -11.48 1.92
N LEU A 2 3.09 -10.15 1.86
CA LEU A 2 2.69 -9.34 0.70
C LEU A 2 3.93 -8.77 0.00
N ARG A 3 4.02 -9.02 -1.31
CA ARG A 3 5.10 -8.57 -2.19
C ARG A 3 4.55 -7.76 -3.37
N PHE A 4 5.27 -6.72 -3.76
CA PHE A 4 5.02 -5.97 -4.99
C PHE A 4 6.20 -6.12 -5.93
N CYS A 5 5.93 -6.39 -7.21
CA CYS A 5 6.92 -6.49 -8.28
C CYS A 5 6.71 -5.37 -9.31
N ASN A 6 7.78 -4.67 -9.67
CA ASN A 6 7.75 -3.60 -10.64
C ASN A 6 8.10 -4.14 -12.03
N SER A 7 7.10 -4.25 -12.92
CA SER A 7 7.33 -4.54 -14.34
C SER A 7 7.21 -3.29 -15.23
N HIS A 8 7.11 -2.11 -14.63
CA HIS A 8 7.20 -0.81 -15.30
C HIS A 8 8.68 -0.47 -15.59
N ASN A 9 8.91 0.47 -16.51
CA ASN A 9 10.26 0.87 -16.94
C ASN A 9 10.88 2.00 -16.10
N GLU A 10 10.10 2.63 -15.22
CA GLU A 10 10.58 3.59 -14.22
C GLU A 10 10.57 2.97 -12.82
N ASP A 11 11.32 3.60 -11.91
CA ASP A 11 11.19 3.37 -10.48
C ASP A 11 9.75 3.60 -10.03
N VAL A 12 9.26 2.77 -9.12
CA VAL A 12 7.91 2.85 -8.58
C VAL A 12 7.97 2.94 -7.06
N TRP A 13 7.10 3.78 -6.50
CA TRP A 13 6.85 3.88 -5.08
C TRP A 13 5.47 3.34 -4.76
N VAL A 14 5.38 2.43 -3.80
CA VAL A 14 4.11 1.82 -3.37
C VAL A 14 3.82 2.14 -1.92
N ALA A 15 2.55 2.38 -1.62
CA ALA A 15 1.98 2.41 -0.29
C ALA A 15 0.83 1.40 -0.22
N TYR A 16 0.62 0.80 0.95
CA TYR A 16 -0.44 -0.18 1.17
C TYR A 16 -1.25 0.15 2.42
N MET A 17 -2.47 -0.40 2.47
CA MET A 17 -3.40 -0.23 3.57
C MET A 17 -4.11 -1.54 3.86
N PHE A 18 -4.25 -1.85 5.14
CA PHE A 18 -4.81 -3.11 5.64
C PHE A 18 -5.50 -2.92 6.97
N HIS A 19 -6.41 -3.85 7.30
CA HIS A 19 -7.09 -3.86 8.59
C HIS A 19 -6.12 -4.29 9.69
N SER A 20 -5.90 -3.44 10.68
CA SER A 20 -4.91 -3.57 11.74
C SER A 20 -5.46 -3.02 13.07
N PRO A 21 -6.46 -3.69 13.68
CA PRO A 21 -7.06 -3.25 14.94
C PRO A 21 -6.08 -3.28 16.11
N GLY A 22 -4.99 -4.05 16.02
CA GLY A 22 -3.93 -4.03 17.03
C GLY A 22 -3.14 -2.73 17.05
N ALA A 23 -2.89 -2.12 15.88
CA ALA A 23 -2.12 -0.88 15.78
C ALA A 23 -3.00 0.37 15.76
N CYS A 24 -4.19 0.27 15.18
CA CYS A 24 -5.12 1.38 14.96
C CYS A 24 -6.45 1.18 15.71
N GLY A 25 -6.51 0.30 16.70
CA GLY A 25 -7.70 0.06 17.53
C GLY A 25 -8.15 1.31 18.27
N GLY A 26 -9.10 2.06 17.70
CA GLY A 26 -9.60 3.32 18.24
C GLY A 26 -9.31 4.57 17.42
N GLU A 27 -8.51 4.48 16.36
CA GLU A 27 -8.26 5.56 15.40
C GLU A 27 -8.29 5.02 13.96
N GLY A 28 -8.57 5.88 12.99
CA GLY A 28 -8.60 5.47 11.59
C GLY A 28 -9.44 4.24 11.24
N LYS A 29 -10.49 3.99 12.04
CA LYS A 29 -11.42 2.87 11.86
C LYS A 29 -10.72 1.51 11.81
N ASP A 30 -9.64 1.35 12.55
CA ASP A 30 -8.84 0.12 12.63
C ASP A 30 -8.05 -0.21 11.35
N TRP A 31 -7.88 0.77 10.44
CA TRP A 31 -7.06 0.62 9.23
C TRP A 31 -5.74 1.34 9.35
N GLN A 32 -4.66 0.67 8.94
CA GLN A 32 -3.30 1.20 8.94
C GLN A 32 -2.83 1.43 7.50
N THR A 33 -2.15 2.55 7.27
CA THR A 33 -1.59 2.97 5.97
C THR A 33 -0.08 3.12 6.10
N ILE A 34 0.68 2.47 5.21
CA ILE A 34 2.15 2.41 5.29
C ILE A 34 2.74 2.63 3.90
N GLY A 35 3.77 3.46 3.81
CA GLY A 35 4.51 3.76 2.58
C GLY A 35 5.75 4.59 2.89
N TRP A 36 6.55 5.02 1.93
CA TRP A 36 6.64 4.49 0.59
C TRP A 36 7.69 3.39 0.54
N PHE A 37 7.43 2.36 -0.25
CA PHE A 37 8.40 1.33 -0.57
C PHE A 37 8.87 1.55 -2.01
N HIS A 38 10.19 1.67 -2.17
CA HIS A 38 10.83 1.86 -3.47
C HIS A 38 11.04 0.54 -4.19
N ILE A 39 10.75 0.50 -5.49
CA ILE A 39 10.95 -0.67 -6.34
C ILE A 39 11.55 -0.23 -7.67
N VAL A 40 12.81 -0.57 -7.91
CA VAL A 40 13.47 -0.35 -9.20
C VAL A 40 12.90 -1.29 -10.29
N PRO A 41 13.00 -0.94 -11.58
CA PRO A 41 12.52 -1.77 -12.68
C PRO A 41 13.00 -3.23 -12.61
N GLY A 42 12.09 -4.17 -12.86
CA GLY A 42 12.38 -5.61 -12.88
C GLY A 42 12.62 -6.25 -11.51
N SER A 43 12.48 -5.49 -10.42
CA SER A 43 12.67 -5.97 -9.05
C SER A 43 11.35 -6.06 -8.28
N CYS A 44 11.42 -6.61 -7.07
CA CYS A 44 10.27 -6.65 -6.16
C CYS A 44 10.69 -6.32 -4.73
N VAL A 45 9.71 -5.89 -3.93
CA VAL A 45 9.87 -5.63 -2.50
C VAL A 45 8.79 -6.36 -1.71
N THR A 46 9.16 -6.96 -0.58
CA THR A 46 8.21 -7.46 0.42
C THR A 46 7.83 -6.29 1.33
N VAL A 47 6.56 -5.88 1.30
CA VAL A 47 6.06 -4.75 2.11
C VAL A 47 5.48 -5.20 3.44
N TYR A 48 5.01 -6.44 3.51
CA TYR A 48 4.50 -7.07 4.74
C TYR A 48 5.06 -8.49 4.82
N ALA A 49 5.85 -8.78 5.85
CA ALA A 49 6.65 -10.01 5.92
C ALA A 49 6.00 -11.14 6.73
N ASN A 50 4.89 -10.89 7.44
CA ASN A 50 4.18 -11.93 8.17
C ASN A 50 3.19 -12.68 7.25
N ASP A 51 2.57 -13.72 7.79
CA ASP A 51 1.46 -14.40 7.15
C ASP A 51 0.29 -13.42 6.93
N LEU A 52 -0.32 -13.45 5.75
CA LEU A 52 -1.48 -12.62 5.45
C LEU A 52 -2.75 -13.14 6.13
N ASP A 53 -2.83 -14.44 6.43
CA ASP A 53 -3.95 -15.00 7.19
C ASP A 53 -3.90 -14.57 8.66
N ASP A 54 -2.72 -14.27 9.23
CA ASP A 54 -2.58 -13.82 10.64
C ASP A 54 -3.39 -12.55 10.94
N VAL A 55 -3.61 -11.69 9.94
CA VAL A 55 -4.41 -10.47 10.09
C VAL A 55 -5.86 -10.65 9.68
N HIS A 56 -6.25 -11.86 9.25
CA HIS A 56 -7.58 -12.24 8.76
C HIS A 56 -8.18 -11.20 7.80
N ASN A 57 -7.33 -10.57 6.99
CA ASN A 57 -7.71 -9.47 6.12
C ASN A 57 -7.63 -9.90 4.66
N ARG A 58 -8.79 -10.29 4.10
CA ARG A 58 -8.89 -10.69 2.69
C ARG A 58 -8.72 -9.53 1.70
N PHE A 59 -9.19 -8.34 2.08
CA PHE A 59 -9.15 -7.16 1.21
C PHE A 59 -8.03 -6.21 1.64
N TRP A 60 -7.04 -6.08 0.77
CA TRP A 60 -5.94 -5.14 0.92
C TRP A 60 -6.10 -4.01 -0.07
N TYR A 61 -5.41 -2.91 0.20
CA TYR A 61 -5.47 -1.74 -0.65
C TYR A 61 -4.07 -1.24 -0.91
N PHE A 62 -3.85 -0.65 -2.09
CA PHE A 62 -2.58 0.00 -2.39
C PHE A 62 -2.76 1.20 -3.29
N TYR A 63 -1.77 2.07 -3.26
CA TYR A 63 -1.52 3.09 -4.26
C TYR A 63 -0.06 2.99 -4.68
N ALA A 64 0.21 3.15 -5.97
CA ALA A 64 1.57 3.27 -6.45
C ALA A 64 1.69 4.39 -7.49
N GLU A 65 2.88 4.99 -7.56
CA GLU A 65 3.23 6.01 -8.54
C GLU A 65 4.61 5.74 -9.14
N ASN A 66 4.76 6.00 -10.43
CA ASN A 66 6.08 6.01 -11.05
C ASN A 66 6.88 7.25 -10.60
N ALA A 67 8.20 7.23 -10.79
CA ALA A 67 9.09 8.30 -10.36
C ALA A 67 8.71 9.68 -10.90
N SER A 68 8.20 9.75 -12.14
CA SER A 68 7.74 10.98 -12.76
C SER A 68 6.33 11.43 -12.32
N ARG A 69 5.61 10.63 -11.52
CA ARG A 69 4.19 10.81 -11.14
C ARG A 69 3.25 10.99 -12.35
N SER A 70 3.68 10.56 -13.53
CA SER A 70 2.90 10.63 -14.77
C SER A 70 1.95 9.43 -14.92
N PHE A 71 2.24 8.33 -14.21
CA PHE A 71 1.45 7.12 -14.19
C PHE A 71 1.22 6.66 -12.75
N VAL A 72 -0.02 6.27 -12.45
CA VAL A 72 -0.42 5.84 -11.11
C VAL A 72 -1.28 4.58 -11.17
N TRP A 73 -1.05 3.67 -10.22
CA TRP A 73 -1.95 2.55 -9.92
C TRP A 73 -2.87 3.00 -8.78
N ALA A 74 -4.03 3.54 -9.15
CA ALA A 74 -4.96 4.16 -8.21
C ALA A 74 -6.34 3.51 -8.26
N GLY A 75 -7.17 3.84 -7.26
CA GLY A 75 -8.54 3.41 -7.12
C GLY A 75 -9.38 4.44 -6.35
N PRO A 76 -10.60 4.08 -5.92
CA PRO A 76 -11.58 5.04 -5.41
C PRO A 76 -11.41 5.41 -3.93
N VAL A 77 -10.51 4.75 -3.18
CA VAL A 77 -10.41 4.93 -1.73
C VAL A 77 -9.47 6.08 -1.40
N ASN A 78 -10.01 7.21 -0.94
CA ASN A 78 -9.20 8.37 -0.58
C ASN A 78 -8.41 8.13 0.71
N VAL A 79 -7.09 8.30 0.64
CA VAL A 79 -6.15 8.10 1.75
C VAL A 79 -5.16 9.25 1.82
N TYR A 80 -4.85 9.72 3.03
CA TYR A 80 -3.78 10.68 3.26
C TYR A 80 -2.42 10.00 3.20
N VAL A 81 -1.50 10.56 2.41
CA VAL A 81 -0.10 10.12 2.29
C VAL A 81 0.82 11.34 2.36
N THR A 82 2.02 11.18 2.90
CA THR A 82 3.10 12.17 2.81
C THR A 82 4.01 11.86 1.63
N ASP A 83 4.91 12.77 1.25
CA ASP A 83 5.93 12.46 0.24
C ASP A 83 7.11 11.69 0.85
N GLU A 84 7.38 11.85 2.15
CA GLU A 84 8.29 10.99 2.91
C GLU A 84 7.64 9.65 3.28
N ALA A 85 8.45 8.69 3.75
CA ALA A 85 7.94 7.44 4.31
C ALA A 85 7.10 7.69 5.59
N PHE A 86 6.02 6.94 5.72
CA PHE A 86 4.97 7.08 6.71
C PHE A 86 4.43 5.73 7.19
N ASN A 87 3.86 5.76 8.40
CA ASN A 87 3.12 4.66 8.98
C ASN A 87 2.08 5.25 9.95
N HIS A 88 0.83 5.32 9.53
CA HIS A 88 -0.25 6.00 10.24
C HIS A 88 -1.56 5.22 10.18
N CYS A 89 -2.54 5.62 10.98
CA CYS A 89 -3.91 5.12 10.85
C CYS A 89 -4.68 5.91 9.79
N LEU A 90 -5.65 5.28 9.14
CA LEU A 90 -6.43 5.87 8.06
C LEU A 90 -7.11 7.18 8.50
N GLY A 91 -7.14 8.18 7.63
CA GLY A 91 -7.80 9.45 7.93
C GLY A 91 -7.00 10.38 8.85
N ILE A 92 -5.84 9.95 9.34
CA ILE A 92 -4.88 10.81 10.04
C ILE A 92 -3.91 11.39 9.01
N GLY A 93 -3.96 12.71 8.84
CA GLY A 93 -3.09 13.46 7.95
C GLY A 93 -2.44 14.65 8.65
N THR A 94 -1.40 15.19 8.03
CA THR A 94 -0.72 16.42 8.47
C THR A 94 -0.83 17.49 7.37
N SER A 95 -0.31 18.69 7.60
CA SER A 95 -0.23 19.73 6.57
C SER A 95 0.66 19.35 5.38
N ALA A 96 1.53 18.35 5.53
CA ALA A 96 2.36 17.81 4.45
C ALA A 96 1.64 16.69 3.67
N SER A 97 0.46 16.25 4.12
CA SER A 97 -0.26 15.16 3.47
C SER A 97 -1.00 15.62 2.21
N ARG A 98 -0.98 14.77 1.19
CA ARG A 98 -1.87 14.83 0.03
C ARG A 98 -2.83 13.64 0.05
N VAL A 99 -3.93 13.76 -0.69
CA VAL A 99 -4.92 12.68 -0.82
C VAL A 99 -4.66 11.93 -2.12
N VAL A 100 -4.55 10.61 -2.03
CA VAL A 100 -4.44 9.72 -3.19
C VAL A 100 -5.51 8.63 -3.13
N GLY A 101 -5.81 8.05 -4.29
CA GLY A 101 -6.82 7.01 -4.43
C GLY A 101 -6.21 5.62 -4.35
N PHE A 102 -6.39 4.91 -3.23
CA PHE A 102 -6.00 3.51 -3.09
C PHE A 102 -6.99 2.61 -3.84
N ARG A 103 -6.48 1.56 -4.50
CA ARG A 103 -7.26 0.51 -5.13
C ARG A 103 -7.28 -0.75 -4.28
N ALA A 104 -8.43 -1.40 -4.20
CA ALA A 104 -8.59 -2.68 -3.53
C ALA A 104 -7.98 -3.82 -4.37
N PHE A 105 -7.49 -4.85 -3.70
CA PHE A 105 -7.19 -6.15 -4.26
C PHE A 105 -7.52 -7.24 -3.25
N ASP A 106 -7.89 -8.40 -3.77
CA ASP A 106 -8.31 -9.56 -2.98
C ASP A 106 -7.13 -10.53 -2.90
N VAL A 107 -6.66 -10.81 -1.68
CA VAL A 107 -5.62 -11.81 -1.43
C VAL A 107 -6.19 -13.20 -1.17
N GLY A 108 -7.52 -13.35 -1.14
CA GLY A 108 -8.20 -14.60 -0.80
C GLY A 108 -7.80 -15.12 0.58
N ASP A 109 -7.55 -16.42 0.64
CA ASP A 109 -7.06 -17.13 1.83
C ASP A 109 -5.58 -17.52 1.65
N HIS A 110 -4.81 -16.72 0.91
CA HIS A 110 -3.41 -17.01 0.62
C HIS A 110 -2.49 -16.44 1.69
N ASP A 111 -1.63 -17.29 2.26
CA ASP A 111 -0.58 -16.88 3.20
C ASP A 111 0.39 -15.88 2.56
N ASP A 112 0.67 -16.07 1.27
CA ASP A 112 1.57 -15.27 0.44
C ASP A 112 0.89 -14.73 -0.81
N PHE A 113 1.08 -13.44 -1.09
CA PHE A 113 0.53 -12.78 -2.27
C PHE A 113 1.55 -11.87 -2.95
N THR A 114 1.62 -11.94 -4.29
CA THR A 114 2.47 -11.05 -5.11
C THR A 114 1.61 -10.25 -6.08
N MET A 115 1.69 -8.92 -5.97
CA MET A 115 1.09 -7.97 -6.92
C MET A 115 2.13 -7.49 -7.93
N THR A 116 1.88 -7.67 -9.22
CA THR A 116 2.74 -7.14 -10.29
C THR A 116 2.18 -5.81 -10.80
N LEU A 117 2.99 -4.77 -10.73
CA LEU A 117 2.70 -3.43 -11.24
C LEU A 117 3.08 -3.37 -12.71
N THR A 118 2.07 -3.52 -13.57
CA THR A 118 2.18 -3.46 -15.03
C THR A 118 1.69 -2.12 -15.57
N GLY A 119 2.27 -1.65 -16.67
CA GLY A 119 1.93 -0.39 -17.32
C GLY A 119 3.08 0.16 -18.13
#